data_AF-A0A4R5Y8F1-F1
#
_entry.id   AF-A0A4R5Y8F1-F1
#
_cell.length_a   1.000
_cell.length_b   1.000
_cell.length_c   1.000
_cell.angle_alpha   90.00
_cell.angle_beta   90.00
_cell.angle_gamma   90.00
#
_symmetry.space_group_name_H-M   'P 1'
#
loop_
_entity.id
_entity.type
_entity.pdbx_description
1 polymer ?
#
loop_
_entity_poly.entity_id
_entity_poly.type
_entity_poly.pdbx_seq_one_letter_code
_entity_poly.pdbx_strand_id
1 'polypeptide(L)'
;MLSAAKAARARVLLVRRPGPRRREGQSHWAVLQHEDSGAYRQHWGTWGKDEDLAEIANALSLPGTLGQPPVVLVCTHSQHDQCCAVWGRPVGRALTERWPELVWECSHLGGDRFAANVVVAPDGVYYGSLDVDSSVATIEEHLAGRISAEHLRGYTDLFPAQQTAVAAALRRFGPAGRHDFRVVETSRNGEHWRIRITGSPPHPARVDIELRTQRGPRCRLTCRAPAMSSAVVYEVLSIRTV
;
A
#
# COMPACT_ATOMS: atom_id res chain seq x y z
N MET A 1 -0.67 -13.52 -19.64
CA MET A 1 -0.79 -12.93 -18.29
C MET A 1 -0.23 -11.49 -18.20
N LEU A 2 1.08 -11.24 -18.39
CA LEU A 2 1.67 -9.90 -18.16
C LEU A 2 1.03 -8.76 -18.99
N SER A 3 0.72 -9.00 -20.26
CA SER A 3 0.03 -8.02 -21.11
C SER A 3 -1.37 -7.67 -20.58
N ALA A 4 -2.10 -8.67 -20.06
CA ALA A 4 -3.42 -8.46 -19.45
C ALA A 4 -3.31 -7.66 -18.15
N ALA A 5 -2.32 -7.98 -17.30
CA ALA A 5 -2.04 -7.21 -16.09
C ALA A 5 -1.72 -5.74 -16.41
N LYS A 6 -0.90 -5.49 -17.44
CA LYS A 6 -0.60 -4.12 -17.91
C LYS A 6 -1.86 -3.39 -18.40
N ALA A 7 -2.71 -4.06 -19.17
CA ALA A 7 -3.97 -3.49 -19.65
C ALA A 7 -4.92 -3.13 -18.50
N ALA A 8 -4.98 -3.99 -17.47
CA ALA A 8 -5.73 -3.75 -16.25
C ALA A 8 -5.06 -2.78 -15.26
N ARG A 9 -3.87 -2.23 -15.60
CA ARG A 9 -3.01 -1.43 -14.70
C ARG A 9 -2.71 -2.14 -13.37
N ALA A 10 -2.73 -3.46 -13.38
CA ALA A 10 -2.48 -4.29 -12.21
C ALA A 10 -0.97 -4.35 -11.93
N ARG A 11 -0.64 -4.37 -10.64
CA ARG A 11 0.72 -4.63 -10.19
C ARG A 11 0.91 -6.13 -9.99
N VAL A 12 1.91 -6.70 -10.66
CA VAL A 12 2.29 -8.11 -10.48
C VAL A 12 3.38 -8.20 -9.42
N LEU A 13 3.18 -9.06 -8.43
CA LEU A 13 4.15 -9.35 -7.38
C LEU A 13 4.40 -10.85 -7.32
N LEU A 14 5.67 -11.22 -7.14
CA LEU A 14 6.02 -12.58 -6.77
C LEU A 14 5.96 -12.68 -5.25
N VAL A 15 5.28 -13.70 -4.73
CA VAL A 15 5.07 -13.89 -3.30
C VAL A 15 5.54 -15.26 -2.85
N ARG A 16 5.85 -15.37 -1.56
CA ARG A 16 6.13 -16.64 -0.89
C ARG A 16 5.72 -16.56 0.57
N ARG A 17 5.48 -17.72 1.20
CA ARG A 17 5.35 -17.78 2.64
C ARG A 17 6.69 -17.40 3.30
N PRO A 18 6.68 -16.62 4.39
CA PRO A 18 7.86 -16.30 5.17
C PRO A 18 8.56 -17.58 5.69
N GLY A 19 9.88 -17.54 5.77
CA GLY A 19 10.69 -18.67 6.26
C GLY A 19 11.33 -19.54 5.16
N PRO A 20 11.81 -20.74 5.51
CA PRO A 20 12.50 -21.63 4.58
C PRO A 20 11.60 -22.02 3.40
N ARG A 21 12.19 -22.10 2.21
CA ARG A 21 11.47 -22.52 1.02
C ARG A 21 10.97 -23.95 1.20
N ARG A 22 9.65 -24.12 1.27
CA ARG A 22 9.02 -25.44 1.17
C ARG A 22 9.18 -25.93 -0.26
N ARG A 23 9.74 -27.13 -0.43
CA ARG A 23 9.89 -27.80 -1.75
C ARG A 23 8.65 -28.58 -2.15
N GLU A 24 7.74 -28.79 -1.21
CA GLU A 24 6.50 -29.54 -1.37
C GLU A 24 5.30 -28.62 -1.11
N GLY A 25 4.24 -28.81 -1.89
CA GLY A 25 3.01 -28.03 -1.83
C GLY A 25 2.56 -27.55 -3.22
N GLN A 26 1.27 -27.21 -3.31
CA GLN A 26 0.70 -26.63 -4.52
C GLN A 26 1.10 -25.15 -4.62
N SER A 27 1.46 -24.68 -5.81
CA SER A 27 1.74 -23.26 -6.01
C SER A 27 0.43 -22.50 -6.25
N HIS A 28 0.36 -21.27 -5.74
CA HIS A 28 -0.85 -20.45 -5.79
C HIS A 28 -0.61 -19.15 -6.54
N TRP A 29 -1.69 -18.59 -7.05
CA TRP A 29 -1.77 -17.22 -7.56
C TRP A 29 -3.04 -16.56 -7.04
N ALA A 30 -3.02 -15.22 -6.96
CA ALA A 30 -4.19 -14.45 -6.55
C ALA A 30 -4.30 -13.16 -7.38
N VAL A 31 -5.54 -12.78 -7.68
CA VAL A 31 -5.89 -11.45 -8.20
C VAL A 31 -6.71 -10.75 -7.12
N LEU A 32 -6.18 -9.63 -6.63
CA LEU A 32 -6.78 -8.79 -5.58
C LEU A 32 -7.26 -7.49 -6.22
N GLN A 33 -8.55 -7.21 -6.08
CA GLN A 33 -9.21 -6.05 -6.67
C GLN A 33 -9.88 -5.21 -5.60
N HIS A 34 -9.70 -3.90 -5.74
CA HIS A 34 -10.39 -2.87 -4.97
C HIS A 34 -11.43 -2.20 -5.89
N GLU A 35 -12.68 -2.15 -5.45
CA GLU A 35 -13.75 -1.47 -6.15
C GLU A 35 -14.03 -0.08 -5.57
N ASP A 36 -14.54 0.84 -6.40
CA ASP A 36 -14.93 2.20 -5.96
C ASP A 36 -16.06 2.20 -4.91
N SER A 37 -16.78 1.09 -4.81
CA SER A 37 -17.79 0.80 -3.77
C SER A 37 -17.16 0.63 -2.37
N GLY A 38 -15.83 0.47 -2.28
CA GLY A 38 -15.11 0.04 -1.08
C GLY A 38 -15.14 -1.48 -0.88
N ALA A 39 -15.72 -2.23 -1.82
CA ALA A 39 -15.71 -3.68 -1.77
C ALA A 39 -14.36 -4.24 -2.24
N TYR A 40 -14.03 -5.39 -1.66
CA TYR A 40 -12.77 -6.08 -1.83
C TYR A 40 -13.01 -7.45 -2.41
N ARG A 41 -12.49 -7.69 -3.62
CA ARG A 41 -12.65 -8.97 -4.31
C ARG A 41 -11.32 -9.66 -4.48
N GLN A 42 -11.34 -10.97 -4.26
CA GLN A 42 -10.18 -11.81 -4.45
C GLN A 42 -10.53 -13.03 -5.29
N HIS A 43 -9.66 -13.37 -6.22
CA HIS A 43 -9.72 -14.60 -6.97
C HIS A 43 -8.42 -15.37 -6.75
N TRP A 44 -8.53 -16.59 -6.25
CA TRP A 44 -7.40 -17.44 -5.94
C TRP A 44 -7.41 -18.66 -6.84
N GLY A 45 -6.24 -19.05 -7.30
CA GLY A 45 -6.05 -20.26 -8.09
C GLY A 45 -4.75 -20.95 -7.75
N THR A 46 -4.54 -22.07 -8.41
CA THR A 46 -3.34 -22.89 -8.26
C THR A 46 -2.65 -23.06 -9.59
N TRP A 47 -1.37 -23.42 -9.58
CA TRP A 47 -0.63 -23.73 -10.79
C TRP A 47 0.42 -24.81 -10.52
N GLY A 48 0.63 -25.67 -11.50
CA GLY A 48 1.69 -26.68 -11.53
C GLY A 48 2.64 -26.52 -12.73
N LYS A 49 2.16 -25.88 -13.80
CA LYS A 49 2.90 -25.55 -15.02
C LYS A 49 2.61 -24.12 -15.46
N ASP A 50 3.45 -23.57 -16.34
CA ASP A 50 3.38 -22.17 -16.75
C ASP A 50 2.07 -21.84 -17.48
N GLU A 51 1.47 -22.80 -18.19
CA GLU A 51 0.21 -22.61 -18.91
C GLU A 51 -0.97 -22.30 -17.97
N ASP A 52 -0.95 -22.83 -16.74
CA ASP A 52 -2.01 -22.60 -15.75
C ASP A 52 -2.07 -21.11 -15.34
N LEU A 53 -0.94 -20.39 -15.43
CA LEU A 53 -0.88 -18.94 -15.14
C LEU A 53 -1.65 -18.09 -16.18
N ALA A 54 -2.09 -18.69 -17.30
CA ALA A 54 -2.98 -18.02 -18.23
C ALA A 54 -4.33 -17.66 -17.58
N GLU A 55 -4.79 -18.44 -16.59
CA GLU A 55 -6.04 -18.20 -15.86
C GLU A 55 -6.06 -16.85 -15.13
N ILE A 56 -4.90 -16.33 -14.72
CA ILE A 56 -4.76 -15.00 -14.12
C ILE A 56 -5.33 -13.92 -15.06
N ALA A 57 -5.14 -14.07 -16.37
CA ALA A 57 -5.68 -13.11 -17.35
C ALA A 57 -7.21 -13.11 -17.37
N ASN A 58 -7.83 -14.27 -17.18
CA ASN A 58 -9.29 -14.39 -17.06
C ASN A 58 -9.77 -13.81 -15.73
N ALA A 59 -9.09 -14.15 -14.63
CA ALA A 59 -9.42 -13.65 -13.29
C ALA A 59 -9.33 -12.13 -13.16
N LEU A 60 -8.45 -11.46 -13.92
CA LEU A 60 -8.40 -10.00 -14.00
C LEU A 60 -9.70 -9.36 -14.55
N SER A 61 -10.48 -10.10 -15.33
CA SER A 61 -11.72 -9.63 -15.97
C SER A 61 -13.00 -10.11 -15.28
N LEU A 62 -12.89 -10.97 -14.26
CA LEU A 62 -14.01 -11.53 -13.53
C LEU A 62 -14.21 -10.81 -12.19
N PRO A 63 -15.46 -10.64 -11.72
CA PRO A 63 -15.69 -10.20 -10.35
C PRO A 63 -15.23 -11.32 -9.41
N GLY A 64 -14.15 -11.11 -8.66
CA GLY A 64 -13.68 -12.06 -7.65
C GLY A 64 -14.68 -12.28 -6.50
N THR A 65 -14.28 -13.07 -5.51
CA THR A 65 -15.08 -13.39 -4.32
C THR A 65 -14.92 -12.33 -3.23
N LEU A 66 -16.01 -12.02 -2.51
CA LEU A 66 -16.01 -11.14 -1.35
C LEU A 66 -15.66 -11.90 -0.07
N GLY A 67 -15.24 -11.19 0.97
CA GLY A 67 -15.11 -11.74 2.33
C GLY A 67 -13.89 -12.63 2.57
N GLN A 68 -12.96 -12.70 1.62
CA GLN A 68 -11.66 -13.35 1.82
C GLN A 68 -10.79 -12.51 2.77
N PRO A 69 -9.99 -13.13 3.66
CA PRO A 69 -9.06 -12.41 4.52
C PRO A 69 -8.09 -11.54 3.70
N PRO A 70 -7.64 -10.38 4.21
CA PRO A 70 -6.63 -9.59 3.54
C PRO A 70 -5.29 -10.33 3.51
N VAL A 71 -4.42 -9.95 2.57
CA VAL A 71 -3.03 -10.37 2.53
C VAL A 71 -2.12 -9.22 2.96
N VAL A 72 -1.17 -9.54 3.83
CA VAL A 72 -0.16 -8.61 4.33
C VAL A 72 1.16 -8.92 3.62
N LEU A 73 1.52 -8.07 2.65
CA LEU A 73 2.67 -8.26 1.78
C LEU A 73 3.87 -7.47 2.31
N VAL A 74 4.93 -8.17 2.71
CA VAL A 74 6.16 -7.57 3.23
C VAL A 74 7.25 -7.64 2.17
N CYS A 75 7.82 -6.49 1.79
CA CYS A 75 8.86 -6.47 0.77
C CYS A 75 10.19 -6.98 1.34
N THR A 76 10.67 -8.16 0.90
CA THR A 76 11.96 -8.75 1.36
C THR A 76 12.98 -8.93 0.22
N HIS A 77 12.73 -8.27 -0.91
CA HIS A 77 13.54 -8.38 -2.11
C HIS A 77 14.95 -7.79 -1.91
N SER A 78 16.00 -8.59 -2.11
CA SER A 78 17.39 -8.17 -1.93
C SER A 78 18.11 -7.77 -3.22
N GLN A 79 17.69 -8.32 -4.38
CA GLN A 79 18.48 -8.17 -5.62
C GLN A 79 18.44 -6.76 -6.20
N HIS A 80 17.32 -6.04 -6.09
CA HIS A 80 17.22 -4.63 -6.45
C HIS A 80 17.78 -3.74 -5.33
N ASP A 81 17.16 -3.76 -4.14
CA ASP A 81 17.56 -2.94 -3.00
C ASP A 81 17.77 -3.78 -1.74
N GLN A 82 19.03 -3.93 -1.32
CA GLN A 82 19.40 -4.76 -0.17
C GLN A 82 18.70 -4.32 1.13
N CYS A 83 18.45 -3.01 1.27
CA CYS A 83 17.76 -2.45 2.43
C CYS A 83 16.34 -3.00 2.62
N CYS A 84 15.62 -3.31 1.53
CA CYS A 84 14.32 -3.97 1.64
C CYS A 84 14.42 -5.35 2.34
N ALA A 85 15.44 -6.14 2.01
CA ALA A 85 15.64 -7.43 2.65
C ALA A 85 16.15 -7.29 4.10
N VAL A 86 17.04 -6.33 4.37
CA VAL A 86 17.62 -6.09 5.69
C VAL A 86 16.54 -5.70 6.71
N TRP A 87 15.69 -4.73 6.36
CA TRP A 87 14.64 -4.23 7.26
C TRP A 87 13.34 -5.04 7.16
N GLY A 88 12.99 -5.53 5.96
CA GLY A 88 11.73 -6.22 5.72
C GLY A 88 11.68 -7.65 6.28
N ARG A 89 12.80 -8.39 6.35
CA ARG A 89 12.78 -9.77 6.86
C ARG A 89 12.47 -9.85 8.36
N PRO A 90 13.07 -9.02 9.25
CA PRO A 90 12.65 -8.96 10.65
C PRO A 90 11.16 -8.64 10.81
N VAL A 91 10.66 -7.64 10.09
CA VAL A 91 9.23 -7.26 10.07
C VAL A 91 8.35 -8.44 9.62
N GLY A 92 8.74 -9.11 8.53
CA GLY A 92 8.03 -10.28 8.03
C GLY A 92 7.92 -11.40 9.06
N ARG A 93 8.99 -11.67 9.82
CA ARG A 93 8.99 -12.68 10.89
C ARG A 93 8.04 -12.30 12.02
N ALA A 94 8.16 -11.08 12.54
CA ALA A 94 7.32 -10.59 13.63
C ALA A 94 5.83 -10.62 13.29
N LEU A 95 5.47 -10.18 12.08
CA LEU A 95 4.09 -10.24 11.60
C LEU A 95 3.61 -11.70 11.42
N THR A 96 4.48 -12.60 10.96
CA THR A 96 4.14 -14.03 10.78
C THR A 96 3.89 -14.73 12.12
N GLU A 97 4.60 -14.36 13.18
CA GLU A 97 4.38 -14.92 14.52
C GLU A 97 2.97 -14.62 15.03
N ARG A 98 2.38 -13.48 14.64
CA ARG A 98 1.03 -13.08 15.07
C ARG A 98 -0.07 -13.44 14.07
N TRP A 99 0.20 -13.35 12.77
CA TRP A 99 -0.78 -13.60 11.70
C TRP A 99 -0.21 -14.50 10.60
N PRO A 100 0.12 -15.77 10.89
CA PRO A 100 0.84 -16.66 9.96
C PRO A 100 0.09 -16.88 8.65
N GLU A 101 -1.24 -16.86 8.67
CA GLU A 101 -2.07 -17.08 7.49
C GLU A 101 -2.18 -15.86 6.57
N LEU A 102 -2.05 -14.64 7.10
CA LEU A 102 -2.22 -13.40 6.33
C LEU A 102 -0.92 -12.95 5.66
N VAL A 103 0.23 -13.29 6.25
CA VAL A 103 1.52 -12.69 5.88
C VAL A 103 2.20 -13.43 4.73
N TRP A 104 2.70 -12.64 3.78
CA TRP A 104 3.50 -13.10 2.65
C TRP A 104 4.73 -12.21 2.48
N GLU A 105 5.86 -12.81 2.13
CA GLU A 105 6.98 -12.05 1.60
C GLU A 105 6.74 -11.78 0.11
N CYS A 106 7.10 -10.60 -0.37
CA CYS A 106 6.89 -10.21 -1.76
C CYS A 106 8.13 -9.58 -2.43
N SER A 107 8.09 -9.58 -3.77
CA SER A 107 9.01 -8.81 -4.63
C SER A 107 8.88 -7.30 -4.40
N HIS A 108 9.80 -6.54 -5.00
CA HIS A 108 9.96 -5.11 -4.70
C HIS A 108 8.68 -4.26 -4.87
N LEU A 109 8.31 -3.55 -3.80
CA LEU A 109 7.15 -2.65 -3.74
C LEU A 109 7.44 -1.21 -4.20
N GLY A 110 8.70 -0.86 -4.48
CA GLY A 110 9.09 0.56 -4.66
C GLY A 110 9.24 1.26 -3.31
N GLY A 111 9.94 2.39 -3.28
CA GLY A 111 10.09 3.20 -2.06
C GLY A 111 10.98 2.54 -1.01
N ASP A 112 12.08 1.95 -1.45
CA ASP A 112 13.13 1.37 -0.60
C ASP A 112 13.74 2.35 0.41
N ARG A 113 13.74 3.65 0.13
CA ARG A 113 14.05 4.69 1.13
C ARG A 113 13.13 4.68 2.37
N PHE A 114 11.99 4.00 2.27
CA PHE A 114 11.03 3.78 3.34
C PHE A 114 11.00 2.32 3.79
N ALA A 115 12.05 1.53 3.53
CA ALA A 115 12.11 0.18 4.07
C ALA A 115 12.09 0.23 5.63
N ALA A 116 11.38 -0.66 6.32
CA ALA A 116 10.58 -1.77 5.78
C ALA A 116 9.23 -1.32 5.20
N ASN A 117 8.85 -1.87 4.04
CA ASN A 117 7.56 -1.59 3.39
C ASN A 117 6.61 -2.77 3.54
N VAL A 118 5.36 -2.47 3.90
CA VAL A 118 4.25 -3.43 4.00
C VAL A 118 3.07 -2.91 3.19
N VAL A 119 2.36 -3.80 2.49
CA VAL A 119 1.08 -3.49 1.83
C VAL A 119 0.02 -4.41 2.38
N VAL A 120 -1.11 -3.86 2.78
CA VAL A 120 -2.31 -4.65 3.01
C VAL A 120 -3.18 -4.59 1.77
N ALA A 121 -3.46 -5.75 1.18
CA ALA A 121 -4.31 -5.89 0.02
C ALA A 121 -5.50 -6.79 0.37
N PRO A 122 -6.68 -6.57 -0.23
CA PRO A 122 -6.96 -5.62 -1.31
C PRO A 122 -7.18 -4.15 -0.88
N ASP A 123 -7.07 -3.82 0.41
CA ASP A 123 -7.20 -2.45 0.96
C ASP A 123 -6.34 -1.39 0.23
N GLY A 124 -5.23 -1.84 -0.35
CA GLY A 124 -4.37 -0.99 -1.18
C GLY A 124 -3.60 0.02 -0.34
N VAL A 125 -3.35 -0.29 0.94
CA VAL A 125 -2.68 0.62 1.87
C VAL A 125 -1.21 0.27 1.97
N TYR A 126 -0.35 1.23 1.68
CA TYR A 126 1.09 1.11 1.85
C TYR A 126 1.52 1.71 3.18
N TYR A 127 2.33 0.96 3.90
CA TYR A 127 3.09 1.38 5.07
C TYR A 127 4.58 1.36 4.78
N GLY A 128 5.31 2.27 5.40
CA GLY A 128 6.75 2.40 5.26
C GLY A 128 7.42 2.86 6.55
N SER A 129 8.75 2.79 6.57
CA SER A 129 9.59 3.12 7.72
C SER A 129 9.20 2.33 8.97
N LEU A 130 8.81 1.07 8.79
CA LEU A 130 8.46 0.18 9.88
C LEU A 130 9.70 -0.53 10.44
N ASP A 131 9.72 -0.67 11.76
CA ASP A 131 10.54 -1.64 12.50
C ASP A 131 9.66 -2.79 13.01
N VAL A 132 10.23 -3.67 13.84
CA VAL A 132 9.53 -4.87 14.35
C VAL A 132 8.28 -4.48 15.15
N ASP A 133 8.42 -3.60 16.14
CA ASP A 133 7.33 -3.27 17.07
C ASP A 133 6.25 -2.43 16.40
N SER A 134 6.67 -1.39 15.67
CA SER A 134 5.75 -0.52 14.92
C SER A 134 5.01 -1.27 13.83
N SER A 135 5.59 -2.32 13.23
CA SER A 135 4.89 -3.15 12.24
C SER A 135 3.71 -3.90 12.83
N VAL A 136 3.89 -4.51 14.02
CA VAL A 136 2.83 -5.26 14.69
C VAL A 136 1.70 -4.30 15.09
N ALA A 137 2.03 -3.18 15.73
CA ALA A 137 1.05 -2.18 16.13
C ALA A 137 0.28 -1.62 14.92
N THR A 138 0.99 -1.26 13.83
CA THR A 138 0.39 -0.69 12.63
C THR A 138 -0.58 -1.66 11.95
N ILE A 139 -0.22 -2.94 11.85
CA ILE A 139 -1.07 -3.96 11.21
C ILE A 139 -2.24 -4.34 12.11
N GLU A 140 -2.06 -4.40 13.42
CA GLU A 140 -3.16 -4.59 14.37
C GLU A 140 -4.21 -3.48 14.26
N GLU A 141 -3.78 -2.22 14.25
CA GLU A 141 -4.67 -1.07 14.08
C GLU A 141 -5.36 -1.10 12.70
N HIS A 142 -4.63 -1.42 11.63
CA HIS A 142 -5.20 -1.55 10.29
C HIS A 142 -6.32 -2.60 10.26
N LEU A 143 -6.06 -3.80 10.77
CA LEU A 143 -7.05 -4.89 10.83
C LEU A 143 -8.26 -4.53 11.70
N ALA A 144 -8.09 -3.62 12.66
CA ALA A 144 -9.16 -3.06 13.47
C ALA A 144 -9.87 -1.85 12.81
N GLY A 145 -9.61 -1.58 11.53
CA GLY A 145 -10.21 -0.48 10.77
C GLY A 145 -9.69 0.89 11.15
N ARG A 146 -8.49 0.99 11.73
CA ARG A 146 -7.89 2.25 12.19
C ARG A 146 -6.54 2.48 11.51
N ILE A 147 -6.54 3.31 10.48
CA ILE A 147 -5.32 3.71 9.77
C ILE A 147 -4.81 5.02 10.36
N SER A 148 -3.61 5.02 10.94
CA SER A 148 -2.93 6.23 11.38
C SER A 148 -2.03 6.80 10.28
N ALA A 149 -1.65 8.07 10.41
CA ALA A 149 -0.80 8.74 9.43
C ALA A 149 0.71 8.53 9.63
N GLU A 150 1.14 7.96 10.77
CA GLU A 150 2.55 7.91 11.19
C GLU A 150 3.41 7.10 10.22
N HIS A 151 2.97 5.88 9.92
CA HIS A 151 3.64 4.99 8.96
C HIS A 151 2.94 4.92 7.61
N LEU A 152 1.85 5.67 7.42
CA LEU A 152 1.11 5.67 6.17
C LEU A 152 1.98 6.27 5.05
N ARG A 153 2.30 5.43 4.08
CA ARG A 153 3.00 5.85 2.87
C ARG A 153 2.01 6.31 1.79
N GLY A 154 0.81 5.74 1.75
CA GLY A 154 -0.25 6.14 0.84
C GLY A 154 -1.16 5.00 0.42
N TYR A 155 -2.04 5.28 -0.56
CA TYR A 155 -3.03 4.33 -1.09
C TYR A 155 -2.78 4.08 -2.58
N THR A 156 -3.09 2.87 -3.06
CA THR A 156 -2.88 2.46 -4.46
C THR A 156 -3.60 3.33 -5.49
N ASP A 157 -4.72 3.94 -5.09
CA ASP A 157 -5.67 4.68 -5.92
C ASP A 157 -5.54 6.20 -5.81
N LEU A 158 -4.63 6.71 -4.98
CA LEU A 158 -4.41 8.14 -4.78
C LEU A 158 -3.05 8.59 -5.30
N PHE A 159 -3.01 9.74 -5.97
CA PHE A 159 -1.74 10.33 -6.38
C PHE A 159 -1.10 11.16 -5.24
N PRO A 160 0.19 11.54 -5.32
CA PRO A 160 0.95 12.04 -4.16
C PRO A 160 0.34 13.22 -3.38
N ALA A 161 -0.29 14.19 -4.06
CA ALA A 161 -0.94 15.31 -3.36
C ALA A 161 -2.17 14.83 -2.57
N GLN A 162 -3.00 13.97 -3.16
CA GLN A 162 -4.16 13.37 -2.50
C GLN A 162 -3.76 12.53 -1.29
N GLN A 163 -2.72 11.70 -1.42
CA GLN A 163 -2.18 10.95 -0.28
C GLN A 163 -1.73 11.88 0.85
N THR A 164 -1.10 13.01 0.52
CA THR A 164 -0.68 14.00 1.51
C THR A 164 -1.87 14.62 2.23
N ALA A 165 -2.93 14.95 1.50
CA ALA A 165 -4.16 15.48 2.08
C ALA A 165 -4.85 14.47 3.00
N VAL A 166 -4.99 13.20 2.60
CA VAL A 166 -5.55 12.15 3.46
C VAL A 166 -4.69 11.94 4.71
N ALA A 167 -3.37 11.86 4.56
CA ALA A 167 -2.46 11.74 5.71
C ALA A 167 -2.55 12.97 6.64
N ALA A 168 -2.79 14.17 6.10
CA ALA A 168 -3.01 15.37 6.91
C ALA A 168 -4.34 15.33 7.67
N ALA A 169 -5.41 14.84 7.04
CA ALA A 169 -6.70 14.62 7.71
C ALA A 169 -6.56 13.60 8.85
N LEU A 170 -5.92 12.45 8.60
CA LEU A 170 -5.64 11.42 9.62
C LEU A 170 -4.78 11.97 10.78
N ARG A 171 -3.76 12.79 10.50
CA ARG A 171 -2.99 13.46 11.56
C ARG A 171 -3.84 14.40 12.41
N ARG A 172 -4.78 15.12 11.79
CA ARG A 172 -5.56 16.17 12.45
C ARG A 172 -6.74 15.62 13.26
N PHE A 173 -7.41 14.62 12.71
CA PHE A 173 -8.70 14.12 13.19
C PHE A 173 -8.63 12.70 13.78
N GLY A 174 -7.44 12.08 13.74
CA GLY A 174 -7.19 10.75 14.30
C GLY A 174 -7.30 9.63 13.28
N PRO A 175 -7.01 8.39 13.71
CA PRO A 175 -7.11 7.21 12.87
C PRO A 175 -8.53 7.02 12.35
N ALA A 176 -8.64 6.50 11.13
CA ALA A 176 -9.92 6.25 10.48
C ALA A 176 -9.83 4.99 9.60
N GLY A 177 -10.98 4.44 9.22
CA GLY A 177 -11.05 3.37 8.24
C GLY A 177 -10.56 3.83 6.86
N ARG A 178 -10.16 2.86 6.04
CA ARG A 178 -9.69 3.06 4.66
C ARG A 178 -10.64 3.89 3.78
N HIS A 179 -11.93 3.87 4.09
CA HIS A 179 -12.96 4.57 3.32
C HIS A 179 -13.59 5.75 4.06
N ASP A 180 -13.13 6.05 5.27
CA ASP A 180 -13.72 7.12 6.09
C ASP A 180 -13.29 8.50 5.64
N PHE A 181 -12.11 8.63 5.00
CA PHE A 181 -11.70 9.85 4.31
C PHE A 181 -11.58 9.59 2.80
N ARG A 182 -12.49 10.19 2.03
CA ARG A 182 -12.53 10.04 0.56
C ARG A 182 -12.26 11.36 -0.12
N VAL A 183 -11.33 11.38 -1.06
CA VAL A 183 -11.11 12.54 -1.91
C VAL A 183 -12.26 12.65 -2.91
N VAL A 184 -12.94 13.80 -2.94
CA VAL A 184 -14.07 14.07 -3.84
C VAL A 184 -13.79 15.17 -4.85
N GLU A 185 -12.82 16.04 -4.57
CA GLU A 185 -12.43 17.11 -5.49
C GLU A 185 -10.93 17.35 -5.42
N THR A 186 -10.31 17.65 -6.55
CA THR A 186 -8.93 18.09 -6.60
C THR A 186 -8.77 19.17 -7.67
N SER A 187 -8.24 20.32 -7.27
CA SER A 187 -7.87 21.39 -8.19
C SER A 187 -6.41 21.81 -7.96
N ARG A 188 -5.79 22.29 -9.03
CA ARG A 188 -4.38 22.71 -9.05
C ARG A 188 -4.25 24.05 -9.76
N ASN A 189 -3.51 24.97 -9.16
CA ASN A 189 -3.08 26.22 -9.76
C ASN A 189 -1.57 26.40 -9.55
N GLY A 190 -0.77 26.14 -10.59
CA GLY A 190 0.69 26.15 -10.50
C GLY A 190 1.21 25.12 -9.50
N GLU A 191 1.82 25.60 -8.41
CA GLU A 191 2.33 24.79 -7.29
C GLU A 191 1.30 24.58 -6.18
N HIS A 192 0.18 25.30 -6.20
CA HIS A 192 -0.86 25.21 -5.19
C HIS A 192 -1.90 24.17 -5.57
N TRP A 193 -2.33 23.40 -4.57
CA TRP A 193 -3.37 22.39 -4.69
C TRP A 193 -4.46 22.67 -3.68
N ARG A 194 -5.71 22.40 -4.07
CA ARG A 194 -6.85 22.31 -3.15
C ARG A 194 -7.47 20.94 -3.30
N ILE A 195 -7.58 20.23 -2.19
CA ILE A 195 -8.13 18.87 -2.14
C ILE A 195 -9.27 18.86 -1.14
N ARG A 196 -10.44 18.42 -1.60
CA ARG A 196 -11.61 18.26 -0.76
C ARG A 196 -11.79 16.79 -0.41
N ILE A 197 -11.96 16.53 0.88
CA ILE A 197 -12.17 15.20 1.44
C ILE A 197 -13.54 15.19 2.12
N THR A 198 -14.32 14.12 1.92
CA THR A 198 -15.48 13.82 2.74
C THR A 198 -15.10 12.84 3.86
N GLY A 199 -15.63 13.09 5.06
CA GLY A 199 -15.43 12.24 6.24
C GLY A 199 -16.70 11.47 6.63
N SER A 200 -16.55 10.26 7.16
CA SER A 200 -17.60 9.53 7.88
C SER A 200 -17.59 9.87 9.38
N PRO A 201 -18.73 9.88 10.08
CA PRO A 201 -18.75 10.04 11.54
C PRO A 201 -17.82 9.03 12.24
N PRO A 202 -17.07 9.43 13.29
CA PRO A 202 -17.15 10.70 14.02
C PRO A 202 -16.34 11.86 13.40
N HIS A 203 -15.74 11.66 12.22
CA HIS A 203 -14.90 12.67 11.57
C HIS A 203 -15.75 13.78 10.90
N PRO A 204 -15.16 14.96 10.63
CA PRO A 204 -15.87 16.03 9.95
C PRO A 204 -16.37 15.62 8.57
N ALA A 205 -17.63 15.93 8.25
CA ALA A 205 -18.26 15.53 7.00
C ALA A 205 -17.53 16.05 5.76
N ARG A 206 -16.90 17.24 5.84
CA ARG A 206 -16.09 17.82 4.76
C ARG A 206 -14.87 18.54 5.31
N VAL A 207 -13.74 18.36 4.61
CA VAL A 207 -12.46 18.97 4.91
C VAL A 207 -11.82 19.47 3.62
N ASP A 208 -11.51 20.76 3.57
CA ASP A 208 -10.72 21.37 2.51
C ASP A 208 -9.26 21.51 2.96
N ILE A 209 -8.34 20.97 2.16
CA ILE A 209 -6.90 20.96 2.43
C ILE A 209 -6.17 21.68 1.30
N GLU A 210 -5.36 22.67 1.66
CA GLU A 210 -4.51 23.38 0.70
C GLU A 210 -3.08 22.91 0.85
N LEU A 211 -2.45 22.59 -0.28
CA LEU A 211 -1.06 22.13 -0.33
C LEU A 211 -0.24 23.00 -1.27
N ARG A 212 1.08 23.02 -1.05
CA ARG A 212 2.06 23.56 -2.00
C ARG A 212 3.09 22.50 -2.36
N THR A 213 3.32 22.34 -3.65
CA THR A 213 4.41 21.52 -4.17
C THR A 213 5.73 22.26 -4.01
N GLN A 214 6.72 21.57 -3.46
CA GLN A 214 8.09 22.07 -3.42
C GLN A 214 9.09 20.94 -3.63
N ARG A 215 10.34 21.32 -3.93
CA ARG A 215 11.43 20.36 -4.06
C ARG A 215 11.99 20.06 -2.68
N GLY A 216 11.95 18.79 -2.29
CA GLY A 216 12.50 18.34 -1.02
C GLY A 216 14.03 18.42 -0.95
N PRO A 217 14.60 18.27 0.25
CA PRO A 217 16.04 18.17 0.42
C PRO A 217 16.59 17.00 -0.39
N ARG A 218 17.85 17.11 -0.82
CA ARG A 218 18.52 16.02 -1.53
C ARG A 218 18.68 14.84 -0.58
N CYS A 219 18.21 13.68 -1.01
CA CYS A 219 18.35 12.43 -0.28
C CYS A 219 18.71 11.30 -1.24
N ARG A 220 19.16 10.18 -0.67
CA ARG A 220 19.39 8.98 -1.45
C ARG A 220 18.03 8.31 -1.65
N LEU A 221 17.49 8.39 -2.88
CA LEU A 221 16.14 7.91 -3.18
C LEU A 221 16.05 6.40 -3.27
N THR A 222 17.13 5.75 -3.69
CA THR A 222 17.26 4.28 -3.65
C THR A 222 18.59 3.86 -3.05
N CYS A 223 18.65 2.69 -2.43
CA CYS A 223 19.83 2.19 -1.73
C CYS A 223 21.05 2.04 -2.65
N ARG A 224 20.81 1.82 -3.96
CA ARG A 224 21.83 1.78 -5.02
C ARG A 224 21.95 3.06 -5.86
N ALA A 225 21.27 4.15 -5.50
CA ALA A 225 21.32 5.38 -6.30
C ALA A 225 22.77 5.89 -6.41
N PRO A 226 23.28 6.17 -7.63
CA PRO A 226 24.65 6.62 -7.83
C PRO A 226 24.91 8.04 -7.30
N ALA A 227 23.84 8.82 -7.11
CA ALA A 227 23.90 10.18 -6.58
C ALA A 227 22.64 10.54 -5.80
N MET A 228 22.77 11.56 -4.94
CA MET A 228 21.65 12.16 -4.20
C MET A 228 20.74 12.94 -5.15
N SER A 229 19.42 12.79 -5.00
CA SER A 229 18.41 13.52 -5.77
C SER A 229 17.34 14.09 -4.83
N SER A 230 16.50 14.99 -5.32
CA SER A 230 15.40 15.56 -4.54
C SER A 230 14.09 14.93 -4.97
N ALA A 231 13.30 14.49 -3.99
CA ALA A 231 11.91 14.13 -4.21
C ALA A 231 11.02 15.40 -4.25
N VAL A 232 9.91 15.32 -4.96
CA VAL A 232 8.82 16.28 -4.79
C VAL A 232 8.17 16.05 -3.43
N VAL A 233 7.97 17.12 -2.66
CA VAL A 233 7.25 17.08 -1.39
C VAL A 233 6.06 18.04 -1.44
N TYR A 234 5.04 17.74 -0.66
CA TYR A 234 3.82 18.53 -0.58
C TYR A 234 3.71 19.07 0.83
N GLU A 235 3.78 20.39 0.95
CA GLU A 235 3.60 21.11 2.20
C GLU A 235 2.12 21.37 2.44
N VAL A 236 1.62 21.06 3.63
CA VAL A 236 0.24 21.38 4.02
C VAL A 236 0.19 22.84 4.46
N LEU A 237 -0.55 23.67 3.74
CA LEU A 237 -0.72 25.10 4.05
C LEU A 237 -1.90 25.33 5.00
N SER A 238 -3.02 24.64 4.79
CA SER A 238 -4.21 24.78 5.63
C SER A 238 -5.07 23.51 5.62
N ILE A 239 -5.81 23.31 6.72
CA ILE A 239 -6.82 22.27 6.88
C ILE A 239 -8.06 22.96 7.47
N ARG A 240 -9.18 22.97 6.75
CA ARG A 240 -10.43 23.64 7.16
C ARG A 240 -11.60 22.67 7.08
N THR A 241 -12.38 22.56 8.15
CA THR A 241 -13.68 21.88 8.11
C THR A 241 -14.70 22.82 7.46
N VAL A 242 -15.52 22.29 6.55
CA VAL A 242 -16.49 23.08 5.76
C VAL A 242 -17.92 22.54 5.96
#